data_AF-A0A086K8L5-F1
#
_entry.id   AF-A0A086K8L5-F1
#
_cell.length_a   1.000
_cell.length_b   1.000
_cell.length_c   1.000
_cell.angle_alpha   90.00
_cell.angle_beta   90.00
_cell.angle_gamma   90.00
#
_symmetry.space_group_name_H-M   'P 1'
#
loop_
_entity.id
_entity.type
_entity.pdbx_description
1 polymer ?
#
loop_
_entity_poly.entity_id
_entity_poly.type
_entity_poly.pdbx_seq_one_letter_code
_entity_poly.pdbx_strand_id
1 'polypeptide(L)'
;GKEIECSPAFSLYLTTKLANPRFTPETMGKTVVINYAVTMSGLAEQLLGHVVGFELPELEKERQEIVQNMSDCHQMMKHLEDVILHELAVSKGSILDNQDLIQTLQTTKAKATEITITLEEAKKTAAQIEKSRQEYYSVAKRGSIMYFAMSSLRNISSMLEYSLASYLAIFQAALREARPDRILENRLKNVIEKITQLSYDYVCLGLFEKEKLMYTFHMTTMIMDGEGSLDREELEFFFMGNPALDQLREKPARLAWLPDSGWKDLQRLEELNASFRGILESILTAAEAWKTWYDLENLESMPLPEEKWNDKLSPFQKLLLIRVFRVDRVPTALKNFIARRLNEHYVQSPSLQYSKILAQSSAHCPILLILSPGADPQSDIYKLAAARGFVGNNFRFLALGQGMAPLAQKHIEKGCQRGCWVLLQNCHLLASWLKSLAKLLEGIQKPHKDFRLWLTTQPIDDFPMSILQNSLKVVTEPPDGLRPNLQGSYANLTDDALQESSHPAYPSLVYVLSFFHAVVQERRKYGKIGWNVAYDFNEADLVISRRLVAMYLDKSLASGDTLPWSTLRYLIGEAMYGGRVTDDCDRRVLVTYLEEYMGDFIFDSYQPFSFCQAGFDYAIPVPGPLAAYRDYIK
;
A
#
# COMPACT_ATOMS: atom_id res chain seq x y z
N GLY A 1 -11.27 32.80 -37.66
CA GLY A 1 -11.94 31.49 -37.68
C GLY A 1 -13.18 31.62 -38.56
N LYS A 2 -13.53 30.59 -39.33
CA LYS A 2 -14.83 30.55 -40.03
C LYS A 2 -15.88 30.04 -39.04
N GLU A 3 -17.02 30.73 -38.96
CA GLU A 3 -18.21 30.19 -38.30
C GLU A 3 -18.75 29.04 -39.17
N ILE A 4 -19.07 27.92 -38.54
CA ILE A 4 -19.54 26.70 -39.19
C ILE A 4 -20.93 26.41 -38.64
N GLU A 5 -21.93 26.32 -39.51
CA GLU A 5 -23.25 25.83 -39.13
C GLU A 5 -23.16 24.37 -38.68
N CYS A 6 -23.45 24.12 -37.41
CA CYS A 6 -23.50 22.76 -36.87
C CYS A 6 -24.89 22.16 -37.07
N SER A 7 -24.95 20.87 -37.43
CA SER A 7 -26.20 20.12 -37.49
C SER A 7 -26.90 20.11 -36.12
N PRO A 8 -28.24 20.18 -36.05
CA PRO A 8 -28.98 20.03 -34.80
C PRO A 8 -28.73 18.70 -34.08
N ALA A 9 -28.24 17.67 -34.79
CA ALA A 9 -27.88 16.37 -34.22
C ALA A 9 -26.45 16.31 -33.66
N PHE A 10 -25.62 17.33 -33.91
CA PHE A 10 -24.25 17.36 -33.41
C PHE A 10 -24.21 17.77 -31.94
N SER A 11 -23.51 16.98 -31.12
CA SER A 11 -23.23 17.29 -29.72
C SER A 11 -21.74 17.17 -29.46
N LEU A 12 -21.16 18.20 -28.83
CA LEU A 12 -19.75 18.21 -28.45
C LEU A 12 -19.60 17.93 -26.96
N TYR A 13 -18.93 16.83 -26.63
CA TYR A 13 -18.56 16.50 -25.25
C TYR A 13 -17.06 16.68 -25.06
N LEU A 14 -16.68 17.53 -24.11
CA LEU A 14 -15.29 17.78 -23.74
C LEU A 14 -15.01 17.11 -22.41
N THR A 15 -13.94 16.32 -22.34
CA THR A 15 -13.53 15.60 -21.11
C THR A 15 -12.13 16.01 -20.69
N THR A 16 -11.87 16.02 -19.39
CA THR A 16 -10.55 16.30 -18.80
C THR A 16 -10.26 15.32 -17.69
N LYS A 17 -8.98 14.93 -17.58
CA LYS A 17 -8.48 14.06 -16.49
C LYS A 17 -7.99 14.85 -15.27
N LEU A 18 -7.98 16.18 -15.35
CA LEU A 18 -7.58 17.03 -14.23
C LEU A 18 -8.69 17.02 -13.17
N ALA A 19 -8.32 16.81 -11.91
CA ALA A 19 -9.27 16.75 -10.81
C ALA A 19 -9.93 18.12 -10.52
N ASN A 20 -9.19 19.22 -10.68
CA ASN A 20 -9.70 20.57 -10.47
C ASN A 20 -9.19 21.55 -11.56
N PRO A 21 -9.71 21.45 -12.79
CA PRO A 21 -9.33 22.35 -13.88
C PRO A 21 -9.83 23.78 -13.61
N ARG A 22 -8.98 24.77 -13.90
CA ARG A 22 -9.39 26.18 -13.83
C ARG A 22 -9.93 26.62 -15.19
N PHE A 23 -11.21 26.93 -15.25
CA PHE A 23 -11.87 27.47 -16.44
C PHE A 23 -12.07 28.98 -16.31
N THR A 24 -11.93 29.71 -17.42
CA THR A 24 -12.23 31.14 -17.45
C THR A 24 -13.74 31.37 -17.43
N PRO A 25 -14.22 32.53 -16.95
CA PRO A 25 -15.64 32.88 -17.01
C PRO A 25 -16.24 32.80 -18.42
N GLU A 26 -15.44 33.12 -19.44
CA GLU A 26 -15.85 33.01 -20.85
C GLU A 26 -16.15 31.56 -21.26
N THR A 27 -15.32 30.59 -20.84
CA THR A 27 -15.59 29.17 -21.09
C THR A 27 -16.83 28.71 -20.33
N MET A 28 -16.95 29.07 -19.04
CA MET A 28 -18.11 28.71 -18.20
C MET A 28 -19.43 29.31 -18.71
N GLY A 29 -19.39 30.44 -19.40
CA GLY A 29 -20.57 31.04 -20.03
C GLY A 29 -21.00 30.35 -21.33
N LYS A 30 -20.10 29.63 -22.00
CA LYS A 30 -20.34 28.95 -23.28
C LYS A 30 -20.60 27.45 -23.14
N THR A 31 -20.21 26.84 -22.02
CA THR A 31 -20.32 25.40 -21.79
C THR A 31 -20.95 25.10 -20.43
N VAL A 32 -21.64 23.97 -20.33
CA VAL A 32 -22.09 23.42 -19.04
C VAL A 32 -20.99 22.50 -18.51
N VAL A 33 -20.52 22.77 -17.29
CA VAL A 33 -19.52 21.93 -16.62
C VAL A 33 -20.22 20.91 -15.73
N ILE A 34 -19.91 19.64 -15.96
CA ILE A 34 -20.41 18.52 -15.15
C ILE A 34 -19.24 18.00 -14.32
N ASN A 35 -19.39 18.01 -13.00
CA ASN A 35 -18.40 17.42 -12.10
C ASN A 35 -18.61 15.90 -12.03
N TYR A 36 -17.66 15.14 -12.57
CA TYR A 36 -17.64 13.68 -12.53
C TYR A 36 -16.67 13.12 -11.46
N ALA A 37 -16.21 13.96 -10.53
CA ALA A 37 -15.36 13.53 -9.43
C ALA A 37 -16.13 12.58 -8.51
N VAL A 38 -15.54 11.42 -8.26
CA VAL A 38 -16.07 10.44 -7.31
C VAL A 38 -15.94 11.01 -5.90
N THR A 39 -17.05 11.05 -5.15
CA THR A 39 -17.06 11.46 -3.75
C THR A 39 -17.12 10.24 -2.83
N MET A 40 -16.72 10.39 -1.57
CA MET A 40 -16.78 9.28 -0.59
C MET A 40 -18.21 8.75 -0.42
N SER A 41 -19.20 9.64 -0.32
CA SER A 41 -20.61 9.24 -0.22
C SER A 41 -21.12 8.61 -1.52
N GLY A 42 -20.82 9.21 -2.68
CA GLY A 42 -21.24 8.68 -3.97
C GLY A 42 -20.69 7.27 -4.25
N LEU A 43 -19.42 7.04 -3.93
CA LEU A 43 -18.83 5.71 -4.04
C LEU A 43 -19.39 4.73 -3.02
N ALA A 44 -19.69 5.18 -1.79
CA ALA A 44 -20.34 4.30 -0.81
C ALA A 44 -21.71 3.82 -1.32
N GLU A 45 -22.51 4.69 -1.94
CA GLU A 45 -23.78 4.28 -2.55
C GLU A 45 -23.59 3.30 -3.72
N GLN A 46 -22.57 3.51 -4.55
CA GLN A 46 -22.23 2.56 -5.61
C GLN A 46 -21.81 1.19 -5.05
N LEU A 47 -20.93 1.20 -4.04
CA LEU A 47 -20.48 -0.03 -3.36
C LEU A 47 -21.62 -0.72 -2.63
N LEU A 48 -22.60 0.02 -2.12
CA LEU A 48 -23.79 -0.56 -1.50
C LEU A 48 -24.56 -1.42 -2.50
N GLY A 49 -24.73 -0.96 -3.74
CA GLY A 49 -25.29 -1.77 -4.81
C GLY A 49 -24.51 -3.07 -5.06
N HIS A 50 -23.17 -3.02 -4.99
CA HIS A 50 -22.34 -4.22 -5.11
C HIS A 50 -22.49 -5.18 -3.92
N VAL A 51 -22.57 -4.68 -2.69
CA VAL A 51 -22.75 -5.50 -1.48
C VAL A 51 -24.12 -6.16 -1.49
N VAL A 52 -25.19 -5.38 -1.71
CA VAL A 52 -26.56 -5.88 -1.73
C VAL A 52 -26.75 -6.85 -2.90
N GLY A 53 -26.24 -6.55 -4.09
CA GLY A 53 -26.30 -7.47 -5.22
C GLY A 53 -25.57 -8.80 -4.99
N PHE A 54 -24.59 -8.84 -4.07
CA PHE A 54 -23.89 -10.06 -3.69
C PHE A 54 -24.62 -10.84 -2.58
N GLU A 55 -25.06 -10.16 -1.51
CA GLU A 55 -25.68 -10.79 -0.34
C GLU A 55 -27.18 -11.10 -0.57
N LEU A 56 -27.90 -10.22 -1.28
CA LEU A 56 -29.34 -10.26 -1.55
C LEU A 56 -29.64 -9.96 -3.03
N PRO A 57 -29.28 -10.85 -3.97
CA PRO A 57 -29.41 -10.60 -5.40
C PRO A 57 -30.86 -10.34 -5.84
N GLU A 58 -31.84 -11.03 -5.25
CA GLU A 58 -33.27 -10.84 -5.56
C GLU A 58 -33.76 -9.43 -5.20
N LEU A 59 -33.32 -8.89 -4.04
CA LEU A 59 -33.69 -7.54 -3.60
C LEU A 59 -33.11 -6.47 -4.55
N GLU A 60 -31.87 -6.65 -5.01
CA GLU A 60 -31.25 -5.73 -5.96
C GLU A 60 -31.92 -5.82 -7.35
N LYS A 61 -32.36 -7.01 -7.77
CA LYS A 61 -33.13 -7.20 -9.00
C LYS A 61 -34.50 -6.51 -8.92
N GLU A 62 -35.23 -6.71 -7.82
CA GLU A 62 -36.52 -6.03 -7.57
C GLU A 62 -36.36 -4.51 -7.60
N ARG A 63 -35.28 -3.99 -7.00
CA ARG A 63 -34.95 -2.56 -7.07
C ARG A 63 -34.76 -2.08 -8.51
N GLN A 64 -34.02 -2.81 -9.32
CA GLN A 64 -33.77 -2.46 -10.73
C GLN A 64 -35.08 -2.47 -11.54
N GLU A 65 -35.94 -3.45 -11.33
CA GLU A 65 -37.26 -3.55 -11.96
C GLU A 65 -38.16 -2.37 -11.55
N ILE A 66 -38.20 -2.01 -10.27
CA ILE A 66 -38.99 -0.86 -9.80
C ILE A 66 -38.47 0.45 -10.38
N VAL A 67 -37.15 0.65 -10.44
CA VAL A 67 -36.55 1.85 -11.03
C VAL A 67 -36.90 1.96 -12.52
N GLN A 68 -36.82 0.85 -13.26
CA GLN A 68 -37.22 0.81 -14.67
C GLN A 68 -38.71 1.12 -14.83
N ASN A 69 -39.57 0.47 -14.06
CA ASN A 69 -41.03 0.69 -14.09
C ASN A 69 -41.40 2.14 -13.75
N MET A 70 -40.73 2.76 -12.76
CA MET A 70 -40.93 4.17 -12.42
C MET A 70 -40.53 5.12 -13.55
N SER A 71 -39.40 4.84 -14.22
CA SER A 71 -38.94 5.59 -15.39
C SER A 71 -39.95 5.49 -16.55
N ASP A 72 -40.42 4.29 -16.85
CA ASP A 72 -41.40 4.05 -17.92
C ASP A 72 -42.73 4.73 -17.61
N CYS A 73 -43.18 4.69 -16.35
CA CYS A 73 -44.36 5.42 -15.89
C CYS A 73 -44.20 6.95 -16.02
N HIS A 74 -43.02 7.51 -15.71
CA HIS A 74 -42.76 8.94 -15.88
C HIS A 74 -42.75 9.35 -17.35
N GLN A 75 -42.13 8.55 -18.22
CA GLN A 75 -42.16 8.79 -19.67
C GLN A 75 -43.60 8.74 -20.19
N MET A 76 -44.38 7.75 -19.75
CA MET A 76 -45.78 7.63 -20.13
C MET A 76 -46.60 8.82 -19.64
N MET A 77 -46.41 9.29 -18.40
CA MET A 77 -47.08 10.51 -17.92
C MET A 77 -46.78 11.72 -18.79
N LYS A 78 -45.51 11.96 -19.12
CA LYS A 78 -45.12 13.06 -20.00
C LYS A 78 -45.74 12.92 -21.39
N HIS A 79 -45.78 11.70 -21.92
CA HIS A 79 -46.43 11.44 -23.20
C HIS A 79 -47.94 11.74 -23.15
N LEU A 80 -48.63 11.34 -22.08
CA LEU A 80 -50.05 11.66 -21.88
C LEU A 80 -50.27 13.19 -21.76
N GLU A 81 -49.37 13.92 -21.10
CA GLU A 81 -49.39 15.39 -21.06
C GLU A 81 -49.20 16.01 -22.46
N ASP A 82 -48.21 15.54 -23.22
CA ASP A 82 -47.95 16.00 -24.59
C ASP A 82 -49.16 15.73 -25.52
N VAL A 83 -49.82 14.58 -25.36
CA VAL A 83 -51.05 14.23 -26.10
C VAL A 83 -52.18 15.18 -25.73
N ILE A 84 -52.39 15.49 -24.44
CA ILE A 84 -53.39 16.48 -24.00
C ILE A 84 -53.11 17.84 -24.63
N LEU A 85 -51.86 18.30 -24.58
CA LEU A 85 -51.45 19.59 -25.12
C LEU A 85 -51.62 19.65 -26.65
N HIS A 86 -51.29 18.57 -27.35
CA HIS A 86 -51.45 18.46 -28.79
C HIS A 86 -52.94 18.50 -29.19
N GLU A 87 -53.77 17.68 -28.56
CA GLU A 87 -55.21 17.61 -28.84
C GLU A 87 -55.90 18.96 -28.56
N LEU A 88 -55.52 19.66 -27.48
CA LEU A 88 -56.00 21.02 -27.19
C LEU A 88 -55.56 22.04 -28.25
N ALA A 89 -54.30 21.96 -28.71
CA ALA A 89 -53.73 22.88 -29.70
C ALA A 89 -54.28 22.67 -31.13
N VAL A 90 -54.60 21.41 -31.48
CA VAL A 90 -55.14 21.04 -32.80
C VAL A 90 -56.65 21.28 -32.87
N SER A 91 -57.36 21.28 -31.74
CA SER A 91 -58.79 21.55 -31.70
C SER A 91 -59.12 22.95 -32.24
N LYS A 92 -59.90 23.02 -33.33
CA LYS A 92 -60.42 24.27 -33.90
C LYS A 92 -61.95 24.29 -33.75
N GLY A 93 -62.46 25.24 -32.96
CA GLY A 93 -63.89 25.38 -32.68
C GLY A 93 -64.21 25.38 -31.19
N SER A 94 -65.50 25.26 -30.84
CA SER A 94 -65.96 25.15 -29.45
C SER A 94 -65.51 23.81 -28.86
N ILE A 95 -64.60 23.86 -27.88
CA ILE A 95 -64.01 22.70 -27.19
C ILE A 95 -65.10 21.82 -26.53
N LEU A 96 -66.25 22.42 -26.18
CA LEU A 96 -67.38 21.74 -25.56
C LEU A 96 -68.17 20.85 -26.52
N ASP A 97 -68.05 21.08 -27.83
CA ASP A 97 -68.85 20.37 -28.85
C ASP A 97 -68.09 19.20 -29.51
N ASN A 98 -66.79 19.05 -29.21
CA ASN A 98 -65.95 17.99 -29.74
C ASN A 98 -66.00 16.73 -28.84
N GLN A 99 -66.96 15.83 -29.10
CA GLN A 99 -67.14 14.60 -28.32
C GLN A 99 -65.90 13.68 -28.35
N ASP A 100 -65.19 13.60 -29.47
CA ASP A 100 -63.98 12.77 -29.60
C ASP A 100 -62.84 13.30 -28.72
N LEU A 101 -62.68 14.62 -28.64
CA LEU A 101 -61.73 15.29 -27.74
C LEU A 101 -62.10 15.04 -26.27
N ILE A 102 -63.37 15.16 -25.90
CA ILE A 102 -63.83 14.92 -24.52
C ILE A 102 -63.57 13.48 -24.11
N GLN A 103 -63.85 12.51 -24.99
CA GLN A 103 -63.63 11.10 -24.70
C GLN A 103 -62.14 10.76 -24.62
N THR A 104 -61.31 11.30 -25.50
CA THR A 104 -59.85 11.14 -25.45
C THR A 104 -59.28 11.75 -24.17
N LEU A 105 -59.72 12.95 -23.78
CA LEU A 105 -59.32 13.58 -22.52
C LEU A 105 -59.73 12.77 -21.28
N GLN A 106 -60.95 12.20 -21.27
CA GLN A 106 -61.40 11.33 -20.16
C GLN A 106 -60.57 10.06 -20.06
N THR A 107 -60.26 9.42 -21.20
CA THR A 107 -59.47 8.18 -21.24
C THR A 107 -58.02 8.43 -20.81
N THR A 108 -57.43 9.54 -21.28
CA THR A 108 -56.08 9.97 -20.90
C THR A 108 -56.01 10.35 -19.42
N LYS A 109 -57.03 11.04 -18.89
CA LYS A 109 -57.13 11.35 -17.46
C LYS A 109 -57.25 10.10 -16.60
N ALA A 110 -58.05 9.12 -17.00
CA ALA A 110 -58.19 7.86 -16.29
C ALA A 110 -56.85 7.10 -16.20
N LYS A 111 -56.16 6.95 -17.34
CA LYS A 111 -54.81 6.34 -17.40
C LYS A 111 -53.78 7.12 -16.58
N ALA A 112 -53.78 8.45 -16.63
CA ALA A 112 -52.88 9.27 -15.82
C ALA A 112 -53.12 9.07 -14.32
N THR A 113 -54.39 8.93 -13.91
CA THR A 113 -54.75 8.67 -12.51
C THR A 113 -54.26 7.29 -12.06
N GLU A 114 -54.43 6.26 -12.90
CA GLU A 114 -53.92 4.91 -12.65
C GLU A 114 -52.39 4.90 -12.52
N ILE A 115 -51.67 5.52 -13.46
CA ILE A 115 -50.20 5.64 -13.40
C ILE A 115 -49.75 6.37 -12.12
N THR A 116 -50.50 7.38 -11.68
CA THR A 116 -50.18 8.12 -10.45
C THR A 116 -50.27 7.22 -9.23
N ILE A 117 -51.31 6.39 -9.13
CA ILE A 117 -51.48 5.42 -8.04
C ILE A 117 -50.33 4.40 -8.06
N THR A 118 -50.04 3.81 -9.22
CA THR A 118 -48.94 2.83 -9.38
C THR A 118 -47.58 3.46 -9.02
N LEU A 119 -47.34 4.72 -9.39
CA LEU A 119 -46.14 5.46 -9.01
C LEU A 119 -46.04 5.67 -7.49
N GLU A 120 -47.16 5.91 -6.82
CA GLU A 120 -47.18 6.12 -5.38
C GLU A 120 -46.94 4.82 -4.60
N GLU A 121 -47.47 3.70 -5.08
CA GLU A 121 -47.14 2.35 -4.56
C GLU A 121 -45.68 1.98 -4.80
N ALA A 122 -45.18 2.17 -6.03
CA ALA A 122 -43.77 1.93 -6.37
C ALA A 122 -42.82 2.75 -5.50
N LYS A 123 -43.16 4.00 -5.17
CA LYS A 123 -42.38 4.84 -4.23
C LYS A 123 -42.34 4.26 -2.82
N LYS A 124 -43.45 3.73 -2.31
CA LYS A 124 -43.51 3.09 -0.99
C LYS A 124 -42.65 1.82 -0.96
N THR A 125 -42.76 0.99 -1.98
CA THR A 125 -41.93 -0.23 -2.11
C THR A 125 -40.45 0.12 -2.24
N ALA A 126 -40.11 1.11 -3.06
CA ALA A 126 -38.73 1.60 -3.19
C ALA A 126 -38.15 2.09 -1.86
N ALA A 127 -38.94 2.82 -1.06
CA ALA A 127 -38.51 3.27 0.27
C ALA A 127 -38.26 2.10 1.24
N GLN A 128 -39.09 1.05 1.18
CA GLN A 128 -38.91 -0.14 2.00
C GLN A 128 -37.67 -0.94 1.58
N ILE A 129 -37.43 -1.09 0.26
CA ILE A 129 -36.21 -1.71 -0.26
C ILE A 129 -34.99 -0.91 0.18
N GLU A 130 -35.05 0.42 0.07
CA GLU A 130 -33.94 1.29 0.48
C GLU A 130 -33.61 1.12 1.96
N LYS A 131 -34.64 1.04 2.82
CA LYS A 131 -34.44 0.76 4.25
C LYS A 131 -33.68 -0.55 4.48
N SER A 132 -34.04 -1.63 3.78
CA SER A 132 -33.34 -2.91 3.87
C SER A 132 -31.90 -2.82 3.34
N ARG A 133 -31.65 -2.04 2.27
CA ARG A 133 -30.30 -1.82 1.74
C ARG A 133 -29.42 -1.11 2.76
N GLN A 134 -29.95 -0.11 3.46
CA GLN A 134 -29.20 0.69 4.42
C GLN A 134 -28.62 -0.13 5.59
N GLU A 135 -29.14 -1.33 5.87
CA GLU A 135 -28.53 -2.25 6.85
C GLU A 135 -27.09 -2.66 6.46
N TYR A 136 -26.79 -2.71 5.16
CA TYR A 136 -25.48 -3.06 4.60
C TYR A 136 -24.57 -1.85 4.37
N TYR A 137 -25.04 -0.62 4.65
CA TYR A 137 -24.31 0.61 4.36
C TYR A 137 -22.94 0.70 5.06
N SER A 138 -22.82 0.11 6.24
CA SER A 138 -21.55 0.09 7.01
C SER A 138 -20.39 -0.53 6.22
N VAL A 139 -20.66 -1.61 5.48
CA VAL A 139 -19.68 -2.28 4.60
C VAL A 139 -19.29 -1.38 3.44
N ALA A 140 -20.28 -0.75 2.80
CA ALA A 140 -20.05 0.12 1.66
C ALA A 140 -19.29 1.40 2.04
N LYS A 141 -19.62 1.99 3.19
CA LYS A 141 -18.90 3.11 3.79
C LYS A 141 -17.45 2.73 4.07
N ARG A 142 -17.19 1.54 4.66
CA ARG A 142 -15.82 1.05 4.86
C ARG A 142 -15.07 0.90 3.53
N GLY A 143 -15.69 0.28 2.53
CA GLY A 143 -15.08 0.14 1.21
C GLY A 143 -14.73 1.48 0.57
N SER A 144 -15.61 2.47 0.68
CA SER A 144 -15.33 3.82 0.20
C SER A 144 -14.12 4.44 0.93
N ILE A 145 -14.07 4.37 2.27
CA ILE A 145 -12.92 4.83 3.06
C ILE A 145 -11.61 4.19 2.57
N MET A 146 -11.59 2.87 2.39
CA MET A 146 -10.41 2.14 1.95
C MET A 146 -9.97 2.54 0.53
N TYR A 147 -10.91 2.73 -0.39
CA TYR A 147 -10.59 3.23 -1.74
C TYR A 147 -9.95 4.62 -1.69
N PHE A 148 -10.53 5.54 -0.91
CA PHE A 148 -10.00 6.89 -0.84
C PHE A 148 -8.63 6.95 -0.16
N ALA A 149 -8.40 6.12 0.88
CA ALA A 149 -7.09 5.96 1.49
C ALA A 149 -6.04 5.43 0.50
N MET A 150 -6.42 4.49 -0.38
CA MET A 150 -5.56 4.00 -1.45
C MET A 150 -5.31 5.08 -2.52
N SER A 151 -6.35 5.80 -2.95
CA SER A 151 -6.25 6.82 -4.01
C SER A 151 -5.41 8.03 -3.61
N SER A 152 -5.37 8.36 -2.31
CA SER A 152 -4.59 9.49 -1.79
C SER A 152 -3.08 9.26 -1.87
N LEU A 153 -2.62 8.02 -2.06
CA LEU A 153 -1.20 7.68 -2.25
C LEU A 153 -0.57 8.32 -3.49
N ARG A 154 -1.38 8.70 -4.48
CA ARG A 154 -0.93 9.52 -5.62
C ARG A 154 -0.24 10.81 -5.17
N ASN A 155 -0.65 11.38 -4.04
CA ASN A 155 -0.05 12.60 -3.49
C ASN A 155 1.38 12.38 -2.99
N ILE A 156 1.77 11.12 -2.72
CA ILE A 156 3.12 10.75 -2.31
C ILE A 156 4.00 10.50 -3.55
N SER A 157 3.49 9.73 -4.52
CA SER A 157 4.21 9.42 -5.75
C SER A 157 3.26 9.22 -6.93
N SER A 158 3.66 9.72 -8.10
CA SER A 158 3.00 9.49 -9.38
C SER A 158 2.90 8.00 -9.75
N MET A 159 3.80 7.16 -9.22
CA MET A 159 3.80 5.71 -9.43
C MET A 159 2.67 4.99 -8.69
N LEU A 160 2.12 5.59 -7.61
CA LEU A 160 1.09 4.99 -6.74
C LEU A 160 -0.34 5.31 -7.21
N GLU A 161 -0.57 5.18 -8.51
CA GLU A 161 -1.87 5.45 -9.12
C GLU A 161 -2.70 4.16 -9.24
N TYR A 162 -3.84 4.09 -8.55
CA TYR A 162 -4.72 2.91 -8.56
C TYR A 162 -6.06 3.21 -9.25
N SER A 163 -6.56 2.25 -10.03
CA SER A 163 -7.88 2.38 -10.65
C SER A 163 -9.00 1.90 -9.71
N LEU A 164 -10.20 2.46 -9.88
CA LEU A 164 -11.40 1.97 -9.21
C LEU A 164 -11.72 0.53 -9.62
N ALA A 165 -11.46 0.15 -10.88
CA ALA A 165 -11.69 -1.22 -11.35
C ALA A 165 -10.84 -2.24 -10.60
N SER A 166 -9.54 -1.95 -10.38
CA SER A 166 -8.66 -2.81 -9.58
C SER A 166 -9.16 -2.91 -8.13
N TYR A 167 -9.62 -1.80 -7.54
CA TYR A 167 -10.19 -1.81 -6.19
C TYR A 167 -11.47 -2.65 -6.10
N LEU A 168 -12.38 -2.53 -7.07
CA LEU A 168 -13.63 -3.30 -7.10
C LEU A 168 -13.37 -4.80 -7.18
N ALA A 169 -12.33 -5.24 -7.89
CA ALA A 169 -11.94 -6.65 -7.93
C ALA A 169 -11.55 -7.17 -6.53
N ILE A 170 -10.82 -6.37 -5.75
CA ILE A 170 -10.43 -6.69 -4.36
C ILE A 170 -11.66 -6.68 -3.45
N PHE A 171 -12.52 -5.67 -3.59
CA PHE A 171 -13.74 -5.55 -2.82
C PHE A 171 -14.67 -6.76 -3.02
N GLN A 172 -14.84 -7.21 -4.27
CA GLN A 172 -15.60 -8.42 -4.59
C GLN A 172 -14.94 -9.70 -4.07
N ALA A 173 -13.60 -9.79 -4.15
CA ALA A 173 -12.87 -10.91 -3.54
C ALA A 173 -13.10 -10.95 -2.02
N ALA A 174 -13.09 -9.81 -1.35
CA ALA A 174 -13.35 -9.71 0.08
C ALA A 174 -14.76 -10.17 0.46
N LEU A 175 -15.79 -9.82 -0.32
CA LEU A 175 -17.16 -10.30 -0.09
C LEU A 175 -17.25 -11.84 -0.16
N ARG A 176 -16.54 -12.45 -1.12
CA ARG A 176 -16.50 -13.92 -1.30
C ARG A 176 -15.69 -14.62 -0.21
N GLU A 177 -14.56 -14.06 0.20
CA GLU A 177 -13.63 -14.68 1.16
C GLU A 177 -13.97 -14.40 2.62
N ALA A 178 -14.83 -13.42 2.89
CA ALA A 178 -15.29 -13.12 4.23
C ALA A 178 -16.04 -14.33 4.82
N ARG A 179 -15.83 -14.59 6.11
CA ARG A 179 -16.47 -15.73 6.80
C ARG A 179 -18.00 -15.55 6.81
N PRO A 180 -18.77 -16.54 6.36
CA PRO A 180 -20.23 -16.48 6.42
C PRO A 180 -20.70 -16.56 7.87
N ASP A 181 -21.76 -15.83 8.20
CA ASP A 181 -22.42 -15.88 9.52
C ASP A 181 -23.94 -15.72 9.31
N ARG A 182 -24.73 -16.34 10.20
CA ARG A 182 -26.20 -16.24 10.20
C ARG A 182 -26.68 -14.93 10.83
N ILE A 183 -25.90 -14.37 11.75
CA ILE A 183 -26.22 -13.09 12.38
C ILE A 183 -25.67 -12.00 11.46
N LEU A 184 -26.57 -11.15 10.94
CA LEU A 184 -26.23 -10.09 9.99
C LEU A 184 -25.11 -9.20 10.54
N GLU A 185 -25.19 -8.77 11.79
CA GLU A 185 -24.18 -7.90 12.39
C GLU A 185 -22.77 -8.53 12.39
N ASN A 186 -22.66 -9.82 12.72
CA ASN A 186 -21.39 -10.55 12.67
C ASN A 186 -20.91 -10.75 11.24
N ARG A 187 -21.83 -11.02 10.29
CA ARG A 187 -21.50 -11.10 8.87
C ARG A 187 -20.91 -9.78 8.36
N LEU A 188 -21.53 -8.65 8.68
CA LEU A 188 -21.06 -7.32 8.28
C LEU A 188 -19.67 -7.02 8.88
N LYS A 189 -19.43 -7.38 10.15
CA LYS A 189 -18.10 -7.25 10.79
C LYS A 189 -17.04 -8.08 10.07
N ASN A 190 -17.32 -9.36 9.79
CA ASN A 190 -16.39 -10.25 9.07
C ASN A 190 -16.06 -9.71 7.67
N VAL A 191 -17.04 -9.14 6.98
CA VAL A 191 -16.86 -8.52 5.66
C VAL A 191 -16.02 -7.24 5.75
N ILE A 192 -16.31 -6.36 6.71
CA ILE A 192 -15.55 -5.13 6.97
C ILE A 192 -14.08 -5.44 7.27
N GLU A 193 -13.81 -6.42 8.13
CA GLU A 193 -12.46 -6.88 8.45
C GLU A 193 -11.75 -7.42 7.22
N LYS A 194 -12.42 -8.26 6.41
CA LYS A 194 -11.82 -8.85 5.20
C LYS A 194 -11.52 -7.80 4.14
N ILE A 195 -12.41 -6.82 3.93
CA ILE A 195 -12.18 -5.70 3.00
C ILE A 195 -10.96 -4.89 3.45
N THR A 196 -10.88 -4.58 4.75
CA THR A 196 -9.76 -3.80 5.31
C THR A 196 -8.44 -4.55 5.12
N GLN A 197 -8.42 -5.84 5.44
CA GLN A 197 -7.26 -6.71 5.29
C GLN A 197 -6.79 -6.82 3.83
N LEU A 198 -7.68 -7.22 2.91
CA LEU A 198 -7.28 -7.43 1.50
C LEU A 198 -6.89 -6.12 0.81
N SER A 199 -7.54 -5.01 1.17
CA SER A 199 -7.17 -3.68 0.65
C SER A 199 -5.79 -3.27 1.15
N TYR A 200 -5.51 -3.45 2.45
CA TYR A 200 -4.20 -3.17 3.04
C TYR A 200 -3.09 -4.03 2.41
N ASP A 201 -3.30 -5.34 2.31
CA ASP A 201 -2.32 -6.26 1.74
C ASP A 201 -2.00 -5.91 0.29
N TYR A 202 -3.04 -5.62 -0.51
CA TYR A 202 -2.89 -5.22 -1.90
C TYR A 202 -2.10 -3.92 -2.07
N VAL A 203 -2.37 -2.92 -1.23
CA VAL A 203 -1.65 -1.65 -1.28
C VAL A 203 -0.22 -1.80 -0.82
N CYS A 204 0.02 -2.52 0.29
CA CYS A 204 1.35 -2.72 0.84
C CYS A 204 2.30 -3.48 -0.09
N LEU A 205 1.77 -4.31 -1.01
CA LEU A 205 2.59 -4.89 -2.08
C LEU A 205 3.24 -3.81 -2.95
N GLY A 206 2.56 -2.70 -3.20
CA GLY A 206 3.03 -1.61 -4.06
C GLY A 206 3.75 -0.47 -3.33
N LEU A 207 3.97 -0.57 -2.02
CA LEU A 207 4.60 0.48 -1.20
C LEU A 207 6.02 0.11 -0.79
N PHE A 208 6.91 1.10 -0.73
CA PHE A 208 8.21 0.95 -0.06
C PHE A 208 8.02 0.87 1.45
N GLU A 209 8.96 0.23 2.15
CA GLU A 209 8.88 0.02 3.60
C GLU A 209 8.65 1.32 4.38
N LYS A 210 9.37 2.38 3.99
CA LYS A 210 9.24 3.73 4.57
C LYS A 210 7.83 4.33 4.45
N GLU A 211 7.06 3.91 3.45
CA GLU A 211 5.71 4.41 3.16
C GLU A 211 4.61 3.61 3.86
N LYS A 212 4.86 2.34 4.19
CA LYS A 212 3.84 1.44 4.78
C LYS A 212 3.29 1.98 6.09
N LEU A 213 4.15 2.46 7.00
CA LEU A 213 3.68 3.03 8.27
C LEU A 213 2.85 4.31 8.07
N MET A 214 3.26 5.17 7.14
CA MET A 214 2.54 6.40 6.81
C MET A 214 1.15 6.08 6.25
N TYR A 215 1.06 5.16 5.29
CA TYR A 215 -0.20 4.70 4.73
C TYR A 215 -1.11 4.08 5.80
N THR A 216 -0.55 3.23 6.65
CA THR A 216 -1.34 2.54 7.68
C THR A 216 -1.89 3.52 8.70
N PHE A 217 -1.09 4.51 9.10
CA PHE A 217 -1.57 5.58 9.98
C PHE A 217 -2.66 6.40 9.29
N HIS A 218 -2.46 6.80 8.04
CA HIS A 218 -3.47 7.52 7.25
C HIS A 218 -4.78 6.73 7.16
N MET A 219 -4.72 5.46 6.76
CA MET A 219 -5.86 4.55 6.71
C MET A 219 -6.57 4.46 8.07
N THR A 220 -5.82 4.31 9.17
CA THR A 220 -6.37 4.23 10.53
C THR A 220 -7.09 5.53 10.91
N THR A 221 -6.52 6.69 10.61
CA THR A 221 -7.16 7.98 10.88
C THR A 221 -8.43 8.18 10.03
N MET A 222 -8.42 7.79 8.75
CA MET A 222 -9.62 7.85 7.91
C MET A 222 -10.74 6.93 8.40
N ILE A 223 -10.37 5.74 8.91
CA ILE A 223 -11.32 4.82 9.56
C ILE A 223 -11.94 5.48 10.80
N MET A 224 -11.12 6.07 11.66
CA MET A 224 -11.59 6.72 12.89
C MET A 224 -12.47 7.94 12.61
N ASP A 225 -12.11 8.77 11.61
CA ASP A 225 -12.93 9.90 11.15
C ASP A 225 -14.28 9.41 10.60
N GLY A 226 -14.26 8.32 9.81
CA GLY A 226 -15.47 7.66 9.33
C GLY A 226 -16.37 7.12 10.45
N GLU A 227 -15.80 6.69 11.57
CA GLU A 227 -16.53 6.25 12.77
C GLU A 227 -16.95 7.42 13.68
N GLY A 228 -16.48 8.64 13.42
CA GLY A 228 -16.71 9.81 14.28
C GLY A 228 -15.94 9.76 15.62
N SER A 229 -14.88 8.95 15.71
CA SER A 229 -14.06 8.79 16.91
C SER A 229 -12.74 9.56 16.89
N LEU A 230 -12.45 10.26 15.79
CA LEU A 230 -11.25 11.09 15.63
C LEU A 230 -11.57 12.55 15.91
N ASP A 231 -10.82 13.15 16.82
CA ASP A 231 -10.79 14.60 16.99
C ASP A 231 -9.83 15.20 15.93
N ARG A 232 -10.37 16.05 15.06
CA ARG A 232 -9.61 16.65 13.96
C ARG A 232 -8.62 17.70 14.46
N GLU A 233 -8.92 18.41 15.54
CA GLU A 233 -7.99 19.38 16.12
C GLU A 233 -6.79 18.65 16.76
N GLU A 234 -7.03 17.50 17.39
CA GLU A 234 -5.97 16.62 17.89
C GLU A 234 -5.07 16.07 16.77
N LEU A 235 -5.67 15.68 15.64
CA LEU A 235 -4.91 15.22 14.48
C LEU A 235 -4.08 16.35 13.84
N GLU A 236 -4.66 17.54 13.69
CA GLU A 236 -3.94 18.72 13.20
C GLU A 236 -2.79 19.09 14.12
N PHE A 237 -3.00 19.04 15.44
CA PHE A 237 -1.94 19.22 16.42
C PHE A 237 -0.84 18.17 16.28
N PHE A 238 -1.17 16.89 16.05
CA PHE A 238 -0.18 15.84 15.83
C PHE A 238 0.76 16.15 14.65
N PHE A 239 0.26 16.77 13.58
CA PHE A 239 1.08 17.14 12.44
C PHE A 239 1.84 18.45 12.66
N MET A 240 1.15 19.49 13.12
CA MET A 240 1.68 20.87 13.09
C MET A 240 2.23 21.34 14.44
N GLY A 241 1.81 20.73 15.55
CA GLY A 241 2.14 21.18 16.90
C GLY A 241 1.52 22.52 17.18
N ASN A 242 2.25 23.37 17.88
CA ASN A 242 1.84 24.73 18.13
C ASN A 242 2.49 25.69 17.10
N PRO A 243 1.73 26.17 16.10
CA PRO A 243 2.24 27.10 15.11
C PRO A 243 2.34 28.56 15.61
N ALA A 244 1.74 28.89 16.77
CA ALA A 244 1.62 30.27 17.24
C ALA A 244 2.99 30.91 17.51
N LEU A 245 3.14 32.21 17.20
CA LEU A 245 4.37 32.99 17.45
C LEU A 245 4.29 33.80 18.75
N ASP A 246 3.24 33.61 19.55
CA ASP A 246 2.93 34.41 20.73
C ASP A 246 3.98 34.23 21.84
N GLN A 247 4.01 35.19 22.78
CA GLN A 247 4.84 35.10 23.98
C GLN A 247 4.33 33.99 24.90
N LEU A 248 4.97 32.83 24.78
CA LEU A 248 4.69 31.65 25.60
C LEU A 248 5.21 31.84 27.03
N ARG A 249 4.64 31.08 27.98
CA ARG A 249 5.19 30.99 29.33
C ARG A 249 6.64 30.52 29.25
N GLU A 250 7.53 31.21 29.96
CA GLU A 250 8.95 30.84 30.01
C GLU A 250 9.13 29.43 30.57
N LYS A 251 10.03 28.66 29.95
CA LYS A 251 10.36 27.29 30.36
C LYS A 251 11.13 27.33 31.68
N PRO A 252 10.64 26.68 32.75
CA PRO A 252 11.37 26.64 34.02
C PRO A 252 12.68 25.88 33.89
N ALA A 253 13.74 26.33 34.58
CA ALA A 253 15.07 25.74 34.52
C ALA A 253 15.11 24.23 34.87
N ARG A 254 14.22 23.76 35.77
CA ARG A 254 14.08 22.33 36.12
C ARG A 254 13.64 21.42 34.95
N LEU A 255 13.09 22.01 33.88
CA LEU A 255 12.69 21.30 32.65
C LEU A 255 13.69 21.54 31.51
N ALA A 256 14.95 21.83 31.82
CA ALA A 256 16.00 22.02 30.81
C ALA A 256 16.18 20.80 29.89
N TRP A 257 15.84 19.59 30.37
CA TRP A 257 15.87 18.35 29.60
C TRP A 257 14.79 18.25 28.52
N LEU A 258 13.70 19.04 28.61
CA LEU A 258 12.65 19.10 27.60
C LEU A 258 13.04 20.07 26.48
N PRO A 259 12.96 19.69 25.19
CA PRO A 259 13.19 20.60 24.09
C PRO A 259 12.25 21.81 24.10
N ASP A 260 12.70 22.96 23.62
CA ASP A 260 11.86 24.19 23.58
C ASP A 260 10.62 24.03 22.70
N SER A 261 10.75 23.25 21.60
CA SER A 261 9.60 22.86 20.77
C SER A 261 8.58 22.05 21.55
N GLY A 262 9.02 21.06 22.33
CA GLY A 262 8.17 20.27 23.21
C GLY A 262 7.49 21.12 24.28
N TRP A 263 8.20 22.06 24.90
CA TRP A 263 7.61 22.99 25.87
C TRP A 263 6.50 23.86 25.26
N LYS A 264 6.73 24.35 24.04
CA LYS A 264 5.76 25.13 23.27
C LYS A 264 4.52 24.31 22.90
N ASP A 265 4.72 23.05 22.49
CA ASP A 265 3.64 22.13 22.17
C ASP A 265 2.84 21.72 23.40
N LEU A 266 3.50 21.54 24.56
CA LEU A 266 2.85 21.20 25.82
C LEU A 266 1.85 22.26 26.28
N GLN A 267 2.20 23.55 26.14
CA GLN A 267 1.29 24.65 26.47
C GLN A 267 0.03 24.63 25.62
N ARG A 268 0.17 24.38 24.31
CA ARG A 268 -0.99 24.24 23.41
C ARG A 268 -1.80 23.00 23.73
N LEU A 269 -1.15 21.90 24.08
CA LEU A 269 -1.80 20.63 24.38
C LEU A 269 -2.76 20.74 25.57
N GLU A 270 -2.41 21.52 26.59
CA GLU A 270 -3.26 21.75 27.77
C GLU A 270 -4.60 22.44 27.43
N GLU A 271 -4.59 23.31 26.41
CA GLU A 271 -5.76 24.04 25.94
C GLU A 271 -6.55 23.29 24.86
N LEU A 272 -5.92 22.33 24.19
CA LEU A 272 -6.46 21.62 23.03
C LEU A 272 -7.71 20.82 23.37
N ASN A 273 -7.66 20.04 24.45
CA ASN A 273 -8.77 19.20 24.87
C ASN A 273 -8.84 19.15 26.41
N ALA A 274 -10.06 19.09 26.97
CA ALA A 274 -10.28 19.01 28.41
C ALA A 274 -9.56 17.82 29.07
N SER A 275 -9.33 16.73 28.32
CA SER A 275 -8.56 15.58 28.77
C SER A 275 -7.12 15.93 29.19
N PHE A 276 -6.51 16.96 28.62
CA PHE A 276 -5.14 17.38 28.93
C PHE A 276 -5.02 18.42 30.04
N ARG A 277 -6.12 19.01 30.51
CA ARG A 277 -6.07 20.03 31.58
C ARG A 277 -5.34 19.52 32.81
N GLY A 278 -4.37 20.31 33.31
CA GLY A 278 -3.54 20.00 34.46
C GLY A 278 -2.28 19.17 34.16
N ILE A 279 -2.02 18.84 32.89
CA ILE A 279 -0.81 18.09 32.48
C ILE A 279 0.45 18.90 32.74
N LEU A 280 0.40 20.21 32.46
CA LEU A 280 1.54 21.10 32.66
C LEU A 280 1.86 21.23 34.16
N GLU A 281 0.83 21.38 35.00
CA GLU A 281 1.00 21.39 36.46
C GLU A 281 1.59 20.07 36.98
N SER A 282 1.13 18.92 36.47
CA SER A 282 1.66 17.59 36.81
C SER A 282 3.14 17.45 36.45
N ILE A 283 3.56 17.92 35.28
CA ILE A 283 4.97 17.90 34.87
C ILE A 283 5.81 18.84 35.73
N LEU A 284 5.25 19.99 36.12
CA LEU A 284 5.91 20.96 36.98
C LEU A 284 6.07 20.46 38.42
N THR A 285 5.10 19.74 38.97
CA THR A 285 5.16 19.21 40.34
C THR A 285 6.00 17.94 40.43
N ALA A 286 5.89 17.03 39.47
CA ALA A 286 6.57 15.74 39.45
C ALA A 286 7.73 15.66 38.42
N ALA A 287 8.48 16.76 38.24
CA ALA A 287 9.47 16.90 37.18
C ALA A 287 10.50 15.74 37.09
N GLU A 288 10.98 15.21 38.22
CA GLU A 288 11.94 14.10 38.24
C GLU A 288 11.35 12.77 37.75
N ALA A 289 10.08 12.50 38.05
CA ALA A 289 9.39 11.29 37.58
C ALA A 289 9.17 11.34 36.07
N TRP A 290 8.76 12.51 35.55
CA TRP A 290 8.64 12.74 34.11
C TRP A 290 9.97 12.68 33.38
N LYS A 291 11.05 13.19 33.99
CA LYS A 291 12.41 13.08 33.46
C LYS A 291 12.88 11.62 33.40
N THR A 292 12.65 10.86 34.48
CA THR A 292 12.99 9.43 34.53
C THR A 292 12.28 8.66 33.42
N TRP A 293 11.00 8.95 33.19
CA TRP A 293 10.24 8.36 32.08
C TRP A 293 10.74 8.82 30.71
N TYR A 294 11.09 10.09 30.55
CA TYR A 294 11.67 10.66 29.32
C TYR A 294 13.01 10.00 28.94
N ASP A 295 13.84 9.66 29.93
CA ASP A 295 15.15 9.06 29.75
C ASP A 295 15.08 7.56 29.40
N LEU A 296 13.91 6.91 29.51
CA LEU A 296 13.74 5.51 29.11
C LEU A 296 13.90 5.32 27.61
N GLU A 297 14.56 4.22 27.21
CA GLU A 297 14.71 3.85 25.81
C GLU A 297 13.38 3.42 25.16
N ASN A 298 12.44 2.87 25.93
CA ASN A 298 11.18 2.30 25.42
C ASN A 298 9.94 2.94 26.08
N LEU A 299 10.01 4.25 26.35
CA LEU A 299 8.98 5.01 27.06
C LEU A 299 7.55 4.81 26.51
N GLU A 300 7.40 4.57 25.19
CA GLU A 300 6.11 4.34 24.53
C GLU A 300 5.41 3.04 24.95
N SER A 301 6.15 2.12 25.54
CA SER A 301 5.65 0.85 26.08
C SER A 301 5.43 0.91 27.60
N MET A 302 5.93 1.97 28.25
CA MET A 302 5.87 2.14 29.69
C MET A 302 4.66 3.01 30.09
N PRO A 303 4.05 2.77 31.27
CA PRO A 303 2.96 3.61 31.75
C PRO A 303 3.43 5.05 31.99
N LEU A 304 2.52 6.01 31.86
CA LEU A 304 2.80 7.42 32.17
C LEU A 304 3.11 7.58 33.68
N PRO A 305 3.96 8.54 34.09
CA PRO A 305 4.44 8.69 35.47
C PRO A 305 3.37 8.79 36.56
N GLU A 306 2.23 9.43 36.26
CA GLU A 306 1.08 9.45 37.16
C GLU A 306 -0.06 8.60 36.59
N GLU A 307 -0.57 7.68 37.40
CA GLU A 307 -1.60 6.70 37.03
C GLU A 307 -2.84 7.35 36.42
N LYS A 308 -3.25 8.52 36.94
CA LYS A 308 -4.41 9.29 36.45
C LYS A 308 -4.38 9.55 34.94
N TRP A 309 -3.20 9.72 34.35
CA TRP A 309 -3.06 9.98 32.91
C TRP A 309 -3.22 8.72 32.06
N ASN A 310 -2.95 7.54 32.63
CA ASN A 310 -3.12 6.28 31.94
C ASN A 310 -4.60 5.96 31.71
N ASP A 311 -5.48 6.32 32.64
CA ASP A 311 -6.92 6.08 32.50
C ASP A 311 -7.66 7.23 31.80
N LYS A 312 -7.22 8.47 32.01
CA LYS A 312 -7.86 9.66 31.45
C LYS A 312 -7.65 9.81 29.94
N LEU A 313 -6.46 9.43 29.44
CA LEU A 313 -6.06 9.72 28.06
C LEU A 313 -6.35 8.55 27.12
N SER A 314 -6.94 8.85 25.96
CA SER A 314 -7.11 7.86 24.89
C SER A 314 -5.76 7.40 24.33
N PRO A 315 -5.70 6.25 23.63
CA PRO A 315 -4.46 5.81 22.97
C PRO A 315 -3.88 6.85 22.00
N PHE A 316 -4.73 7.62 21.31
CA PHE A 316 -4.29 8.70 20.41
C PHE A 316 -3.76 9.90 21.19
N GLN A 317 -4.40 10.27 22.30
CA GLN A 317 -3.95 11.35 23.18
C GLN A 317 -2.61 11.02 23.85
N LYS A 318 -2.36 9.76 24.20
CA LYS A 318 -1.03 9.30 24.69
C LYS A 318 0.05 9.44 23.61
N LEU A 319 -0.29 9.19 22.34
CA LEU A 319 0.61 9.42 21.21
C LEU A 319 0.96 10.91 21.05
N LEU A 320 0.00 11.83 21.27
CA LEU A 320 0.28 13.27 21.28
C LEU A 320 1.32 13.64 22.35
N LEU A 321 1.20 13.08 23.56
CA LEU A 321 2.20 13.30 24.62
C LEU A 321 3.58 12.80 24.21
N ILE A 322 3.68 11.57 23.69
CA ILE A 322 4.97 11.03 23.23
C ILE A 322 5.60 11.95 22.19
N ARG A 323 4.82 12.48 21.24
CA ARG A 323 5.31 13.45 20.26
C ARG A 323 5.88 14.71 20.92
N VAL A 324 5.22 15.25 21.94
CA VAL A 324 5.69 16.44 22.67
C VAL A 324 7.05 16.19 23.33
N PHE A 325 7.24 15.01 23.93
CA PHE A 325 8.47 14.68 24.64
C PHE A 325 9.59 14.19 23.71
N ARG A 326 9.30 13.16 22.89
CA ARG A 326 10.29 12.35 22.16
C ARG A 326 9.78 12.02 20.76
N VAL A 327 10.02 12.95 19.83
CA VAL A 327 9.65 12.80 18.40
C VAL A 327 10.31 11.58 17.76
N ASP A 328 11.52 11.22 18.21
CA ASP A 328 12.25 10.03 17.75
C ASP A 328 11.53 8.71 18.04
N ARG A 329 10.68 8.67 19.08
CA ARG A 329 9.90 7.47 19.45
C ARG A 329 8.50 7.42 18.82
N VAL A 330 8.10 8.46 18.08
CA VAL A 330 6.79 8.52 17.39
C VAL A 330 6.57 7.35 16.43
N PRO A 331 7.54 6.91 15.59
CA PRO A 331 7.32 5.76 14.71
C PRO A 331 6.95 4.48 15.47
N THR A 332 7.61 4.20 16.60
CA THR A 332 7.30 3.02 17.44
C THR A 332 5.97 3.20 18.16
N ALA A 333 5.70 4.39 18.69
CA ALA A 333 4.42 4.71 19.33
C ALA A 333 3.24 4.60 18.34
N LEU A 334 3.44 5.00 17.08
CA LEU A 334 2.47 4.81 16.00
C LEU A 334 2.18 3.34 15.75
N LYS A 335 3.22 2.49 15.68
CA LYS A 335 3.04 1.03 15.55
C LYS A 335 2.20 0.48 16.71
N ASN A 336 2.52 0.85 17.95
CA ASN A 336 1.74 0.43 19.12
C ASN A 336 0.29 0.93 19.07
N PHE A 337 0.07 2.17 18.64
CA PHE A 337 -1.25 2.75 18.48
C PHE A 337 -2.08 2.00 17.43
N ILE A 338 -1.52 1.77 16.24
CA ILE A 338 -2.18 1.05 15.15
C ILE A 338 -2.47 -0.40 15.57
N ALA A 339 -1.51 -1.08 16.19
CA ALA A 339 -1.68 -2.45 16.66
C ALA A 339 -2.82 -2.57 17.69
N ARG A 340 -2.99 -1.57 18.57
CA ARG A 340 -4.10 -1.53 19.52
C ARG A 340 -5.45 -1.22 18.88
N ARG A 341 -5.49 -0.40 17.82
CA ARG A 341 -6.76 0.01 17.18
C ARG A 341 -7.25 -0.97 16.12
N LEU A 342 -6.33 -1.58 15.38
CA LEU A 342 -6.64 -2.57 14.35
C LEU A 342 -6.17 -3.96 14.81
N ASN A 343 -4.89 -4.28 14.64
CA ASN A 343 -4.17 -5.45 15.18
C ASN A 343 -2.70 -5.42 14.69
N GLU A 344 -1.89 -6.39 15.12
CA GLU A 344 -0.47 -6.50 14.74
C GLU A 344 -0.22 -6.71 13.24
N HIS A 345 -1.18 -7.26 12.48
CA HIS A 345 -1.03 -7.50 11.04
C HIS A 345 -0.73 -6.21 10.27
N TYR A 346 -1.28 -5.07 10.72
CA TYR A 346 -1.13 -3.79 10.03
C TYR A 346 0.19 -3.07 10.29
N VAL A 347 1.02 -3.57 11.22
CA VAL A 347 2.35 -3.00 11.52
C VAL A 347 3.50 -3.93 11.17
N GLN A 348 3.16 -5.16 10.74
CA GLN A 348 4.11 -6.14 10.25
C GLN A 348 4.14 -6.09 8.73
N SER A 349 5.34 -5.98 8.18
CA SER A 349 5.49 -5.92 6.73
C SER A 349 5.27 -7.30 6.11
N PRO A 350 4.36 -7.43 5.13
CA PRO A 350 4.07 -8.72 4.53
C PRO A 350 5.29 -9.24 3.77
N SER A 351 5.62 -10.52 3.96
CA SER A 351 6.69 -11.16 3.19
C SER A 351 6.32 -11.25 1.71
N LEU A 352 7.22 -10.83 0.83
CA LEU A 352 7.00 -10.89 -0.61
C LEU A 352 6.98 -12.35 -1.10
N GLN A 353 5.86 -12.79 -1.67
CA GLN A 353 5.71 -14.16 -2.21
C GLN A 353 5.20 -14.11 -3.64
N TYR A 354 6.09 -14.37 -4.61
CA TYR A 354 5.77 -14.32 -6.04
C TYR A 354 4.67 -15.30 -6.46
N SER A 355 4.49 -16.41 -5.74
CA SER A 355 3.39 -17.35 -5.96
C SER A 355 2.01 -16.73 -5.69
N LYS A 356 1.88 -15.92 -4.63
CA LYS A 356 0.65 -15.18 -4.30
C LYS A 356 0.40 -14.04 -5.28
N ILE A 357 1.45 -13.31 -5.67
CA ILE A 357 1.38 -12.26 -6.70
C ILE A 357 0.86 -12.84 -8.01
N LEU A 358 1.37 -14.00 -8.43
CA LEU A 358 0.90 -14.69 -9.63
C LEU A 358 -0.58 -15.07 -9.52
N ALA A 359 -1.03 -15.54 -8.36
CA ALA A 359 -2.44 -15.91 -8.14
C ALA A 359 -3.40 -14.71 -8.26
N GLN A 360 -2.93 -13.50 -7.90
CA GLN A 360 -3.70 -12.25 -8.03
C GLN A 360 -3.59 -11.62 -9.44
N SER A 361 -2.63 -12.07 -10.26
CA SER A 361 -2.41 -11.54 -11.61
C SER A 361 -3.33 -12.15 -12.67
N SER A 362 -3.53 -11.42 -13.77
CA SER A 362 -4.32 -11.87 -14.91
C SER A 362 -3.59 -11.65 -16.23
N ALA A 363 -4.10 -12.23 -17.33
CA ALA A 363 -3.54 -12.02 -18.65
C ALA A 363 -3.72 -10.59 -19.20
N HIS A 364 -4.64 -9.81 -18.60
CA HIS A 364 -4.90 -8.42 -18.97
C HIS A 364 -4.17 -7.42 -18.05
N CYS A 365 -3.77 -7.86 -16.86
CA CYS A 365 -3.16 -7.01 -15.84
C CYS A 365 -1.65 -7.33 -15.75
N PRO A 366 -0.77 -6.50 -16.32
CA PRO A 366 0.68 -6.67 -16.14
C PRO A 366 1.07 -6.55 -14.67
N ILE A 367 2.16 -7.24 -14.31
CA ILE A 367 2.78 -7.14 -13.00
C ILE A 367 3.93 -6.14 -13.13
N LEU A 368 3.84 -5.02 -12.41
CA LEU A 368 4.83 -3.96 -12.40
C LEU A 368 5.67 -4.04 -11.14
N LEU A 369 6.92 -4.46 -11.29
CA LEU A 369 7.93 -4.54 -10.25
C LEU A 369 8.68 -3.21 -10.16
N ILE A 370 8.40 -2.44 -9.11
CA ILE A 370 9.09 -1.19 -8.80
C ILE A 370 10.30 -1.53 -7.92
N LEU A 371 11.50 -1.26 -8.43
CA LEU A 371 12.74 -1.72 -7.82
C LEU A 371 13.41 -0.59 -7.01
N SER A 372 13.86 -0.94 -5.80
CA SER A 372 14.91 -0.20 -5.11
C SER A 372 16.28 -0.50 -5.74
N PRO A 373 17.26 0.43 -5.66
CA PRO A 373 18.65 0.14 -6.04
C PRO A 373 19.16 -1.14 -5.37
N GLY A 374 19.81 -2.00 -6.16
CA GLY A 374 20.33 -3.29 -5.70
C GLY A 374 19.33 -4.46 -5.66
N ALA A 375 18.02 -4.22 -5.84
CA ALA A 375 17.03 -5.28 -5.94
C ALA A 375 16.90 -5.81 -7.38
N ASP A 376 17.00 -7.13 -7.57
CA ASP A 376 16.73 -7.78 -8.86
C ASP A 376 15.85 -9.04 -8.68
N PRO A 377 14.57 -8.98 -9.10
CA PRO A 377 13.64 -10.09 -8.96
C PRO A 377 13.79 -11.16 -10.06
N GLN A 378 14.70 -10.98 -11.03
CA GLN A 378 14.80 -11.85 -12.20
C GLN A 378 14.95 -13.34 -11.84
N SER A 379 15.84 -13.64 -10.89
CA SER A 379 16.13 -15.03 -10.53
C SER A 379 14.91 -15.72 -9.89
N ASP A 380 14.15 -15.01 -9.07
CA ASP A 380 12.96 -15.54 -8.40
C ASP A 380 11.78 -15.71 -9.36
N ILE A 381 11.60 -14.76 -10.29
CA ILE A 381 10.61 -14.90 -11.37
C ILE A 381 10.96 -16.10 -12.26
N TYR A 382 12.23 -16.30 -12.57
CA TYR A 382 12.67 -17.45 -13.37
C TYR A 382 12.41 -18.77 -12.64
N LYS A 383 12.75 -18.87 -11.35
CA LYS A 383 12.45 -20.05 -10.51
C LYS A 383 10.94 -20.31 -10.48
N LEU A 384 10.11 -19.28 -10.31
CA LEU A 384 8.66 -19.38 -10.34
C LEU A 384 8.14 -19.88 -11.70
N ALA A 385 8.64 -19.30 -12.80
CA ALA A 385 8.28 -19.68 -14.15
C ALA A 385 8.63 -21.15 -14.40
N ALA A 386 9.83 -21.58 -14.01
CA ALA A 386 10.28 -22.96 -14.12
C ALA A 386 9.40 -23.92 -13.30
N ALA A 387 9.06 -23.57 -12.06
CA ALA A 387 8.16 -24.36 -11.22
C ALA A 387 6.74 -24.49 -11.81
N ARG A 388 6.32 -23.55 -12.66
CA ARG A 388 5.04 -23.56 -13.38
C ARG A 388 5.14 -24.16 -14.80
N GLY A 389 6.30 -24.70 -15.18
CA GLY A 389 6.52 -25.31 -16.50
C GLY A 389 6.81 -24.32 -17.64
N PHE A 390 6.98 -23.03 -17.34
CA PHE A 390 7.35 -22.00 -18.31
C PHE A 390 8.88 -21.91 -18.43
N VAL A 391 9.46 -22.80 -19.24
CA VAL A 391 10.91 -22.85 -19.48
C VAL A 391 11.21 -22.64 -20.97
N GLY A 392 12.44 -22.22 -21.28
CA GLY A 392 12.97 -22.16 -22.64
C GLY A 392 12.16 -21.24 -23.55
N ASN A 393 11.39 -21.81 -24.48
CA ASN A 393 10.66 -21.02 -25.45
C ASN A 393 9.38 -20.33 -24.92
N ASN A 394 8.92 -20.68 -23.72
CA ASN A 394 7.68 -20.17 -23.12
C ASN A 394 7.93 -19.05 -22.09
N PHE A 395 9.19 -18.76 -21.76
CA PHE A 395 9.61 -17.63 -20.96
C PHE A 395 10.55 -16.75 -21.79
N ARG A 396 10.23 -15.46 -21.93
CA ARG A 396 11.04 -14.48 -22.67
C ARG A 396 11.51 -13.41 -21.73
N PHE A 397 12.81 -13.20 -21.75
CA PHE A 397 13.47 -12.18 -20.96
C PHE A 397 14.11 -11.16 -21.91
N LEU A 398 13.93 -9.87 -21.64
CA LEU A 398 14.53 -8.79 -22.41
C LEU A 398 14.82 -7.58 -21.53
N ALA A 399 16.10 -7.20 -21.43
CA ALA A 399 16.50 -5.92 -20.86
C ALA A 399 16.27 -4.80 -21.88
N LEU A 400 15.51 -3.78 -21.51
CA LEU A 400 15.19 -2.66 -22.38
C LEU A 400 16.37 -1.68 -22.43
N GLY A 401 16.89 -1.51 -23.64
CA GLY A 401 17.91 -0.51 -23.99
C GLY A 401 17.65 0.02 -25.40
N GLN A 402 18.57 0.84 -25.89
CA GLN A 402 18.41 1.47 -27.21
C GLN A 402 18.20 0.40 -28.31
N GLY A 403 17.14 0.55 -29.10
CA GLY A 403 16.80 -0.36 -30.21
C GLY A 403 16.04 -1.64 -29.83
N MET A 404 15.76 -1.90 -28.55
CA MET A 404 15.07 -3.14 -28.11
C MET A 404 13.54 -3.09 -28.22
N ALA A 405 12.96 -1.91 -28.41
CA ALA A 405 11.52 -1.68 -28.47
C ALA A 405 10.75 -2.59 -29.47
N PRO A 406 11.19 -2.77 -30.74
CA PRO A 406 10.49 -3.65 -31.69
C PRO A 406 10.52 -5.13 -31.27
N LEU A 407 11.63 -5.58 -30.66
CA LEU A 407 11.76 -6.95 -30.18
C LEU A 407 10.84 -7.20 -28.98
N ALA A 408 10.74 -6.24 -28.06
CA ALA A 408 9.82 -6.29 -26.93
C ALA A 408 8.36 -6.43 -27.40
N GLN A 409 7.95 -5.61 -28.37
CA GLN A 409 6.62 -5.68 -28.98
C GLN A 409 6.33 -7.08 -29.58
N LYS A 410 7.27 -7.61 -30.37
CA LYS A 410 7.14 -8.95 -30.96
C LYS A 410 7.01 -10.05 -29.89
N HIS A 411 7.71 -9.92 -28.77
CA HIS A 411 7.60 -10.86 -27.65
C HIS A 411 6.23 -10.79 -26.97
N ILE A 412 5.70 -9.57 -26.75
CA ILE A 412 4.37 -9.38 -26.18
C ILE A 412 3.29 -9.97 -27.09
N GLU A 413 3.30 -9.64 -28.38
CA GLU A 413 2.32 -10.14 -29.35
C GLU A 413 2.34 -11.67 -29.44
N LYS A 414 3.53 -12.26 -29.54
CA LYS A 414 3.70 -13.73 -29.53
C LYS A 414 3.24 -14.33 -28.20
N GLY A 415 3.53 -13.67 -27.09
CA GLY A 415 3.09 -14.10 -25.75
C GLY A 415 1.58 -14.08 -25.61
N CYS A 416 0.91 -13.05 -26.13
CA CYS A 416 -0.55 -12.93 -26.13
C CYS A 416 -1.21 -14.03 -26.96
N GLN A 417 -0.62 -14.42 -28.09
CA GLN A 417 -1.14 -15.48 -28.96
C GLN A 417 -0.87 -16.89 -28.41
N ARG A 418 0.31 -17.14 -27.84
CA ARG A 418 0.78 -18.48 -27.49
C ARG A 418 0.75 -18.81 -25.99
N GLY A 419 0.44 -17.84 -25.13
CA GLY A 419 0.46 -18.04 -23.68
C GLY A 419 1.88 -18.13 -23.11
N CYS A 420 2.75 -17.18 -23.45
CA CYS A 420 4.11 -17.13 -22.90
C CYS A 420 4.24 -16.08 -21.80
N TRP A 421 5.23 -16.24 -20.93
CA TRP A 421 5.60 -15.20 -19.98
C TRP A 421 6.66 -14.30 -20.59
N VAL A 422 6.50 -12.99 -20.40
CA VAL A 422 7.44 -11.98 -20.90
C VAL A 422 7.89 -11.12 -19.73
N LEU A 423 9.19 -11.07 -19.48
CA LEU A 423 9.85 -10.21 -18.51
C LEU A 423 10.62 -9.11 -19.25
N LEU A 424 10.15 -7.87 -19.13
CA LEU A 424 10.82 -6.69 -19.63
C LEU A 424 11.52 -5.99 -18.47
N GLN A 425 12.84 -5.86 -18.55
CA GLN A 425 13.63 -5.20 -17.52
C GLN A 425 13.93 -3.75 -17.88
N ASN A 426 14.15 -2.94 -16.86
CA ASN A 426 14.65 -1.57 -16.98
C ASN A 426 13.75 -0.66 -17.83
N CYS A 427 12.44 -0.78 -17.67
CA CYS A 427 11.44 0.00 -18.41
C CYS A 427 11.68 1.52 -18.33
N HIS A 428 12.18 2.01 -17.19
CA HIS A 428 12.56 3.41 -16.98
C HIS A 428 13.59 3.94 -18.00
N LEU A 429 14.46 3.08 -18.55
CA LEU A 429 15.48 3.49 -19.54
C LEU A 429 14.88 3.85 -20.92
N LEU A 430 13.65 3.43 -21.21
CA LEU A 430 12.94 3.71 -22.47
C LEU A 430 11.59 4.41 -22.22
N ALA A 431 11.57 5.44 -21.37
CA ALA A 431 10.35 6.16 -20.98
C ALA A 431 9.48 6.63 -22.18
N SER A 432 10.10 7.07 -23.28
CA SER A 432 9.39 7.50 -24.49
C SER A 432 8.58 6.38 -25.14
N TRP A 433 9.11 5.14 -25.15
CA TRP A 433 8.46 3.98 -25.73
C TRP A 433 7.34 3.43 -24.83
N LEU A 434 7.36 3.69 -23.53
CA LEU A 434 6.30 3.23 -22.63
C LEU A 434 4.91 3.76 -23.04
N LYS A 435 4.84 4.95 -23.67
CA LYS A 435 3.59 5.49 -24.24
C LYS A 435 3.05 4.60 -25.38
N SER A 436 3.94 4.04 -26.20
CA SER A 436 3.56 3.09 -27.24
C SER A 436 3.18 1.73 -26.66
N LEU A 437 3.90 1.28 -25.63
CA LEU A 437 3.55 0.07 -24.88
C LEU A 437 2.15 0.19 -24.27
N ALA A 438 1.81 1.32 -23.66
CA ALA A 438 0.49 1.58 -23.10
C ALA A 438 -0.63 1.39 -24.13
N LYS A 439 -0.48 1.99 -25.32
CA LYS A 439 -1.42 1.81 -26.44
C LYS A 439 -1.51 0.36 -26.90
N LEU A 440 -0.38 -0.36 -26.94
CA LEU A 440 -0.37 -1.77 -27.30
C LEU A 440 -1.15 -2.60 -26.29
N LEU A 441 -0.96 -2.36 -24.98
CA LEU A 441 -1.67 -3.07 -23.93
C LEU A 441 -3.18 -2.80 -23.94
N GLU A 442 -3.58 -1.55 -24.18
CA GLU A 442 -4.99 -1.16 -24.35
C GLU A 442 -5.64 -1.84 -25.58
N GLY A 443 -4.85 -2.15 -26.62
CA GLY A 443 -5.32 -2.85 -27.83
C GLY A 443 -5.52 -4.36 -27.65
N ILE A 444 -5.07 -4.96 -26.55
CA ILE A 444 -5.18 -6.41 -26.31
C ILE A 444 -6.58 -6.77 -25.81
N GLN A 445 -7.40 -7.38 -26.67
CA GLN A 445 -8.78 -7.75 -26.33
C GLN A 445 -8.93 -9.18 -25.78
N LYS A 446 -8.22 -10.17 -26.35
CA LYS A 446 -8.35 -11.59 -25.98
C LYS A 446 -6.97 -12.25 -25.89
N PRO A 447 -6.17 -11.94 -24.85
CA PRO A 447 -4.90 -12.60 -24.62
C PRO A 447 -5.13 -14.05 -24.16
N HIS A 448 -4.16 -14.91 -24.45
CA HIS A 448 -4.14 -16.27 -23.92
C HIS A 448 -4.15 -16.26 -22.38
N LYS A 449 -4.91 -17.16 -21.74
CA LYS A 449 -5.10 -17.18 -20.28
C LYS A 449 -3.80 -17.30 -19.47
N ASP A 450 -2.82 -17.99 -20.03
CA ASP A 450 -1.49 -18.20 -19.42
C ASP A 450 -0.48 -17.07 -19.68
N PHE A 451 -0.82 -16.10 -20.53
CA PHE A 451 0.05 -14.95 -20.79
C PHE A 451 0.25 -14.15 -19.50
N ARG A 452 1.51 -13.82 -19.19
CA ARG A 452 1.88 -12.93 -18.09
C ARG A 452 2.95 -11.97 -18.55
N LEU A 453 2.73 -10.68 -18.30
CA LEU A 453 3.70 -9.62 -18.57
C LEU A 453 4.25 -9.10 -17.25
N TRP A 454 5.56 -9.23 -17.08
CA TRP A 454 6.32 -8.72 -15.96
C TRP A 454 7.15 -7.54 -16.44
N LEU A 455 7.04 -6.41 -15.76
CA LEU A 455 7.76 -5.18 -16.05
C LEU A 455 8.63 -4.85 -14.85
N THR A 456 9.92 -4.57 -15.04
CA THR A 456 10.76 -4.03 -13.96
C THR A 456 11.12 -2.58 -14.26
N THR A 457 11.02 -1.72 -13.24
CA THR A 457 11.32 -0.30 -13.40
C THR A 457 11.82 0.31 -12.10
N GLN A 458 12.65 1.34 -12.21
CA GLN A 458 12.81 2.30 -11.12
C GLN A 458 11.69 3.34 -11.18
N PRO A 459 11.38 4.03 -10.07
CA PRO A 459 10.46 5.15 -10.05
C PRO A 459 10.87 6.25 -11.04
N ILE A 460 9.94 6.69 -11.89
CA ILE A 460 10.07 7.83 -12.81
C ILE A 460 8.73 8.58 -12.87
N ASP A 461 8.77 9.90 -13.02
CA ASP A 461 7.53 10.70 -13.02
C ASP A 461 6.69 10.56 -14.29
N ASP A 462 7.35 10.31 -15.43
CA ASP A 462 6.72 10.23 -16.75
C ASP A 462 6.21 8.81 -17.11
N PHE A 463 6.08 7.92 -16.13
CA PHE A 463 5.56 6.58 -16.38
C PHE A 463 4.08 6.64 -16.82
N PRO A 464 3.66 5.90 -17.88
CA PRO A 464 2.29 6.00 -18.38
C PRO A 464 1.24 5.62 -17.34
N MET A 465 0.35 6.56 -17.03
CA MET A 465 -0.74 6.38 -16.06
C MET A 465 -1.63 5.17 -16.37
N SER A 466 -1.91 4.86 -17.64
CA SER A 466 -2.78 3.72 -17.97
C SER A 466 -2.15 2.37 -17.64
N ILE A 467 -0.82 2.26 -17.70
CA ILE A 467 -0.11 1.06 -17.25
C ILE A 467 -0.16 1.00 -15.71
N LEU A 468 0.09 2.12 -15.02
CA LEU A 468 0.02 2.15 -13.56
C LEU A 468 -1.37 1.75 -13.07
N GLN A 469 -2.43 2.37 -13.59
CA GLN A 469 -3.81 2.11 -13.20
C GLN A 469 -4.25 0.66 -13.43
N ASN A 470 -3.72 0.01 -14.47
CA ASN A 470 -4.10 -1.34 -14.89
C ASN A 470 -3.03 -2.41 -14.59
N SER A 471 -2.09 -2.14 -13.68
CA SER A 471 -1.07 -3.09 -13.26
C SER A 471 -1.19 -3.46 -11.79
N LEU A 472 -0.80 -4.70 -11.48
CA LEU A 472 -0.50 -5.14 -10.13
C LEU A 472 0.90 -4.61 -9.78
N LYS A 473 0.95 -3.61 -8.92
CA LYS A 473 2.21 -2.99 -8.48
C LYS A 473 2.80 -3.79 -7.35
N VAL A 474 4.10 -4.04 -7.46
CA VAL A 474 4.87 -4.77 -6.46
C VAL A 474 6.19 -4.05 -6.28
N VAL A 475 6.47 -3.58 -5.07
CA VAL A 475 7.79 -3.07 -4.71
C VAL A 475 8.69 -4.24 -4.37
N THR A 476 9.90 -4.22 -4.92
CA THR A 476 10.96 -5.15 -4.57
C THR A 476 12.11 -4.34 -3.99
N GLU A 477 12.35 -4.53 -2.70
CA GLU A 477 13.41 -3.88 -1.93
C GLU A 477 14.15 -4.92 -1.09
N PRO A 478 15.42 -4.69 -0.73
CA PRO A 478 16.11 -5.52 0.25
C PRO A 478 15.31 -5.56 1.58
N PRO A 479 15.29 -6.69 2.30
CA PRO A 479 14.58 -6.80 3.57
C PRO A 479 14.94 -5.68 4.57
N ASP A 480 13.96 -5.22 5.34
CA ASP A 480 14.17 -4.19 6.36
C ASP A 480 14.43 -4.81 7.74
N GLY A 481 15.68 -4.73 8.22
CA GLY A 481 16.11 -5.11 9.55
C GLY A 481 17.09 -6.29 9.52
N LEU A 482 17.89 -6.43 10.58
CA LEU A 482 18.88 -7.53 10.67
C LEU A 482 18.21 -8.91 10.61
N ARG A 483 17.12 -9.12 11.37
CA ARG A 483 16.39 -10.39 11.40
C ARG A 483 15.80 -10.73 10.02
N PRO A 484 15.03 -9.85 9.33
CA PRO A 484 14.52 -10.16 7.99
C PRO A 484 15.61 -10.40 6.93
N ASN A 485 16.75 -9.68 6.99
CA ASN A 485 17.88 -9.96 6.09
C ASN A 485 18.44 -11.37 6.30
N LEU A 486 18.69 -11.76 7.55
CA LEU A 486 19.13 -13.11 7.89
C LEU A 486 18.11 -14.18 7.46
N GLN A 487 16.82 -13.94 7.70
CA GLN A 487 15.75 -14.84 7.24
C GLN A 487 15.76 -14.98 5.70
N GLY A 488 15.99 -13.89 4.97
CA GLY A 488 16.12 -13.89 3.52
C GLY A 488 17.30 -14.74 3.04
N SER A 489 18.50 -14.52 3.58
CA SER A 489 19.70 -15.29 3.23
C SER A 489 19.51 -16.79 3.52
N TYR A 490 18.94 -17.15 4.67
CA TYR A 490 18.71 -18.55 5.05
C TYR A 490 17.49 -19.20 4.39
N ALA A 491 16.53 -18.42 3.86
CA ALA A 491 15.46 -18.93 3.01
C ALA A 491 15.99 -19.36 1.65
N ASN A 492 16.98 -18.64 1.11
CA ASN A 492 17.64 -18.94 -0.16
C ASN A 492 18.73 -20.02 -0.05
N LEU A 493 19.23 -20.28 1.15
CA LEU A 493 20.22 -21.32 1.41
C LEU A 493 19.61 -22.73 1.32
N THR A 494 20.35 -23.68 0.73
CA THR A 494 19.99 -25.11 0.66
C THR A 494 20.88 -25.91 1.61
N ASP A 495 20.43 -27.11 2.03
CA ASP A 495 21.25 -28.01 2.86
C ASP A 495 22.58 -28.36 2.17
N ASP A 496 22.55 -28.61 0.85
CA ASP A 496 23.77 -28.84 0.06
C ASP A 496 24.74 -27.66 0.11
N ALA A 497 24.24 -26.42 0.12
CA ALA A 497 25.06 -25.22 0.18
C ALA A 497 25.62 -24.97 1.59
N LEU A 498 24.95 -25.44 2.65
CA LEU A 498 25.45 -25.39 4.02
C LEU A 498 26.53 -26.46 4.26
N GLN A 499 26.53 -27.54 3.47
CA GLN A 499 27.50 -28.64 3.50
C GLN A 499 28.53 -28.56 2.36
N GLU A 500 28.70 -27.39 1.75
CA GLU A 500 29.58 -27.18 0.59
C GLU A 500 31.07 -27.43 0.90
N SER A 501 31.49 -27.33 2.17
CA SER A 501 32.85 -27.63 2.65
C SER A 501 32.83 -28.71 3.74
N SER A 502 33.90 -29.53 3.78
CA SER A 502 34.08 -30.57 4.80
C SER A 502 34.67 -30.05 6.12
N HIS A 503 35.06 -28.78 6.17
CA HIS A 503 35.70 -28.20 7.36
C HIS A 503 34.65 -27.89 8.46
N PRO A 504 34.87 -28.29 9.73
CA PRO A 504 33.87 -28.15 10.80
C PRO A 504 33.51 -26.69 11.13
N ALA A 505 34.42 -25.74 10.90
CA ALA A 505 34.17 -24.31 11.05
C ALA A 505 33.23 -23.70 9.98
N TYR A 506 33.00 -24.39 8.86
CA TYR A 506 32.29 -23.81 7.71
C TYR A 506 30.86 -23.36 8.04
N PRO A 507 30.00 -24.16 8.70
CA PRO A 507 28.63 -23.75 9.01
C PRO A 507 28.56 -22.50 9.90
N SER A 508 29.48 -22.38 10.88
CA SER A 508 29.58 -21.19 11.73
C SER A 508 30.00 -19.95 10.91
N LEU A 509 30.95 -20.11 9.99
CA LEU A 509 31.40 -19.02 9.12
C LEU A 509 30.36 -18.60 8.08
N VAL A 510 29.50 -19.51 7.62
CA VAL A 510 28.33 -19.17 6.80
C VAL A 510 27.38 -18.25 7.58
N TYR A 511 27.16 -18.52 8.87
CA TYR A 511 26.34 -17.64 9.72
C TYR A 511 27.00 -16.28 9.94
N VAL A 512 28.29 -16.25 10.31
CA VAL A 512 29.08 -15.02 10.48
C VAL A 512 29.03 -14.15 9.22
N LEU A 513 29.22 -14.76 8.05
CA LEU A 513 29.17 -14.06 6.76
C LEU A 513 27.76 -13.55 6.44
N SER A 514 26.72 -14.32 6.75
CA SER A 514 25.33 -13.89 6.57
C SER A 514 24.98 -12.72 7.50
N PHE A 515 25.47 -12.74 8.74
CA PHE A 515 25.31 -11.65 9.70
C PHE A 515 26.06 -10.39 9.24
N PHE A 516 27.30 -10.53 8.79
CA PHE A 516 28.06 -9.45 8.16
C PHE A 516 27.30 -8.83 6.98
N HIS A 517 26.78 -9.66 6.07
CA HIS A 517 25.99 -9.21 4.92
C HIS A 517 24.76 -8.39 5.35
N ALA A 518 24.01 -8.90 6.33
CA ALA A 518 22.86 -8.19 6.88
C ALA A 518 23.26 -6.83 7.49
N VAL A 519 24.37 -6.76 8.24
CA VAL A 519 24.87 -5.51 8.83
C VAL A 519 25.25 -4.48 7.76
N VAL A 520 26.02 -4.87 6.74
CA VAL A 520 26.46 -3.91 5.71
C VAL A 520 25.29 -3.38 4.86
N GLN A 521 24.26 -4.21 4.62
CA GLN A 521 23.02 -3.79 3.98
C GLN A 521 22.21 -2.83 4.86
N GLU A 522 22.02 -3.17 6.14
CA GLU A 522 21.26 -2.35 7.08
C GLU A 522 21.90 -0.98 7.34
N ARG A 523 23.24 -0.91 7.36
CA ARG A 523 23.97 0.35 7.52
C ARG A 523 23.60 1.39 6.47
N ARG A 524 23.20 1.00 5.26
CA ARG A 524 22.77 1.93 4.19
C ARG A 524 21.62 2.85 4.61
N LYS A 525 20.80 2.46 5.60
CA LYS A 525 19.65 3.25 6.07
C LYS A 525 20.05 4.48 6.88
N TYR A 526 21.24 4.46 7.49
CA TYR A 526 21.68 5.53 8.38
C TYR A 526 22.37 6.68 7.63
N GLY A 527 22.21 6.74 6.30
CA GLY A 527 22.84 7.74 5.44
C GLY A 527 24.35 7.80 5.70
N LYS A 528 24.88 9.02 5.83
CA LYS A 528 26.31 9.28 6.04
C LYS A 528 26.87 8.76 7.37
N ILE A 529 26.03 8.46 8.36
CA ILE A 529 26.47 7.80 9.61
C ILE A 529 26.74 6.31 9.36
N GLY A 530 25.99 5.72 8.42
CA GLY A 530 26.16 4.34 7.98
C GLY A 530 27.29 4.19 6.97
N TRP A 531 27.13 4.84 5.82
CA TRP A 531 28.08 4.87 4.70
C TRP A 531 28.12 6.27 4.09
N ASN A 532 29.30 6.77 3.74
CA ASN A 532 29.43 8.04 3.01
C ASN A 532 28.79 7.95 1.61
N VAL A 533 28.91 6.80 0.95
CA VAL A 533 28.29 6.50 -0.35
C VAL A 533 27.35 5.30 -0.25
N ALA A 534 26.21 5.36 -0.93
CA ALA A 534 25.19 4.31 -0.87
C ALA A 534 25.53 3.09 -1.76
N TYR A 535 26.41 2.19 -1.30
CA TYR A 535 26.85 1.00 -2.05
C TYR A 535 25.79 -0.09 -2.21
N ASP A 536 25.61 -0.62 -3.41
CA ASP A 536 24.69 -1.74 -3.68
C ASP A 536 25.35 -3.10 -3.40
N PHE A 537 25.35 -3.52 -2.13
CA PHE A 537 25.70 -4.91 -1.74
C PHE A 537 24.54 -5.86 -2.05
N ASN A 538 24.79 -6.92 -2.80
CA ASN A 538 23.76 -7.83 -3.31
C ASN A 538 24.05 -9.31 -2.97
N GLU A 539 23.06 -10.17 -3.22
CA GLU A 539 23.15 -11.60 -2.90
C GLU A 539 24.31 -12.32 -3.61
N ALA A 540 24.75 -11.83 -4.79
CA ALA A 540 25.89 -12.41 -5.48
C ALA A 540 27.18 -12.23 -4.67
N ASP A 541 27.34 -11.11 -3.96
CA ASP A 541 28.49 -10.87 -3.09
C ASP A 541 28.53 -11.89 -1.95
N LEU A 542 27.37 -12.21 -1.36
CA LEU A 542 27.24 -13.22 -0.31
C LEU A 542 27.55 -14.63 -0.84
N VAL A 543 26.94 -15.03 -1.96
CA VAL A 543 27.12 -16.36 -2.56
C VAL A 543 28.57 -16.59 -2.97
N ILE A 544 29.21 -15.61 -3.60
CA ILE A 544 30.62 -15.74 -4.01
C ILE A 544 31.52 -15.79 -2.76
N SER A 545 31.29 -14.94 -1.77
CA SER A 545 32.06 -14.94 -0.53
C SER A 545 31.93 -16.28 0.21
N ARG A 546 30.75 -16.88 0.25
CA ARG A 546 30.54 -18.22 0.83
C ARG A 546 31.37 -19.29 0.12
N ARG A 547 31.40 -19.27 -1.21
CA ARG A 547 32.22 -20.20 -2.01
C ARG A 547 33.71 -20.02 -1.79
N LEU A 548 34.17 -18.76 -1.64
CA LEU A 548 35.56 -18.46 -1.30
C LEU A 548 35.90 -19.02 0.08
N VAL A 549 35.03 -18.85 1.08
CA VAL A 549 35.22 -19.46 2.41
C VAL A 549 35.34 -20.98 2.28
N ALA A 550 34.42 -21.65 1.58
CA ALA A 550 34.49 -23.11 1.38
C ALA A 550 35.83 -23.56 0.78
N MET A 551 36.22 -22.94 -0.34
CA MET A 551 37.45 -23.26 -1.06
C MET A 551 38.71 -23.11 -0.19
N TYR A 552 38.82 -22.03 0.58
CA TYR A 552 40.01 -21.78 1.40
C TYR A 552 40.03 -22.62 2.69
N LEU A 553 38.87 -22.95 3.25
CA LEU A 553 38.78 -23.90 4.36
C LEU A 553 39.16 -25.32 3.92
N ASP A 554 38.68 -25.78 2.76
CA ASP A 554 39.03 -27.11 2.24
C ASP A 554 40.53 -27.19 1.91
N LYS A 555 41.12 -26.10 1.40
CA LYS A 555 42.57 -26.02 1.19
C LYS A 555 43.35 -26.10 2.50
N SER A 556 42.92 -25.37 3.53
CA SER A 556 43.51 -25.42 4.88
C SER A 556 43.38 -26.82 5.50
N LEU A 557 42.23 -27.47 5.34
CA LEU A 557 42.00 -28.84 5.79
C LEU A 557 42.93 -29.84 5.10
N ALA A 558 43.12 -29.70 3.79
CA ALA A 558 44.02 -30.56 3.01
C ALA A 558 45.50 -30.36 3.38
N SER A 559 45.90 -29.14 3.74
CA SER A 559 47.28 -28.81 4.14
C SER A 559 47.57 -29.01 5.63
N GLY A 560 46.54 -29.15 6.47
CA GLY A 560 46.69 -29.20 7.93
C GLY A 560 47.05 -27.85 8.56
N ASP A 561 46.83 -26.76 7.83
CA ASP A 561 47.17 -25.39 8.25
C ASP A 561 46.07 -24.79 9.14
N THR A 562 46.44 -23.80 9.95
CA THR A 562 45.48 -22.98 10.71
C THR A 562 44.52 -22.24 9.79
N LEU A 563 43.37 -21.80 10.34
CA LEU A 563 42.38 -21.03 9.61
C LEU A 563 43.00 -19.78 8.94
N PRO A 564 42.86 -19.59 7.61
CA PRO A 564 43.55 -18.53 6.88
C PRO A 564 42.82 -17.18 7.01
N TRP A 565 42.71 -16.64 8.23
CA TRP A 565 41.93 -15.43 8.55
C TRP A 565 42.36 -14.20 7.77
N SER A 566 43.65 -13.99 7.55
CA SER A 566 44.16 -12.86 6.76
C SER A 566 43.67 -12.93 5.32
N THR A 567 43.72 -14.12 4.72
CA THR A 567 43.24 -14.38 3.37
C THR A 567 41.73 -14.22 3.26
N LEU A 568 40.97 -14.77 4.21
CA LEU A 568 39.51 -14.65 4.22
C LEU A 568 39.06 -13.19 4.35
N ARG A 569 39.63 -12.45 5.33
CA ARG A 569 39.32 -11.03 5.53
C ARG A 569 39.69 -10.18 4.32
N TYR A 570 40.84 -10.44 3.69
CA TYR A 570 41.24 -9.73 2.47
C TYR A 570 40.29 -10.03 1.29
N LEU A 571 39.98 -11.29 1.03
CA LEU A 571 39.13 -11.65 -0.11
C LEU A 571 37.72 -11.12 0.04
N ILE A 572 37.15 -11.19 1.25
CA ILE A 572 35.78 -10.72 1.49
C ILE A 572 35.77 -9.19 1.59
N GLY A 573 36.69 -8.61 2.36
CA GLY A 573 36.71 -7.19 2.69
C GLY A 573 37.29 -6.29 1.61
N GLU A 574 38.43 -6.65 1.03
CA GLU A 574 39.11 -5.80 0.03
C GLU A 574 38.68 -6.13 -1.39
N ALA A 575 38.51 -7.42 -1.72
CA ALA A 575 38.21 -7.83 -3.10
C ALA A 575 36.71 -7.89 -3.39
N MET A 576 35.92 -8.64 -2.62
CA MET A 576 34.50 -8.84 -2.92
C MET A 576 33.65 -7.62 -2.55
N TYR A 577 33.52 -7.31 -1.26
CA TYR A 577 32.72 -6.16 -0.82
C TYR A 577 33.49 -4.85 -1.06
N GLY A 578 34.80 -4.83 -0.81
CA GLY A 578 35.67 -3.67 -1.04
C GLY A 578 35.78 -3.26 -2.50
N GLY A 579 35.57 -4.19 -3.45
CA GLY A 579 35.46 -3.88 -4.88
C GLY A 579 34.29 -2.96 -5.22
N ARG A 580 33.27 -2.88 -4.36
CA ARG A 580 32.15 -1.93 -4.49
C ARG A 580 32.37 -0.63 -3.76
N VAL A 581 33.26 -0.62 -2.77
CA VAL A 581 33.50 0.53 -1.88
C VAL A 581 34.55 1.46 -2.48
N THR A 582 34.10 2.66 -2.80
CA THR A 582 34.91 3.71 -3.45
C THR A 582 35.54 4.70 -2.48
N ASP A 583 35.03 4.82 -1.25
CA ASP A 583 35.49 5.76 -0.24
C ASP A 583 36.40 5.04 0.77
N ASP A 584 37.54 5.65 1.11
CA ASP A 584 38.54 5.04 1.98
C ASP A 584 38.07 4.93 3.44
N CYS A 585 37.24 5.87 3.90
CA CYS A 585 36.69 5.80 5.25
C CYS A 585 35.66 4.68 5.36
N ASP A 586 34.78 4.55 4.37
CA ASP A 586 33.85 3.43 4.26
C ASP A 586 34.61 2.09 4.13
N ARG A 587 35.70 2.04 3.35
CA ARG A 587 36.54 0.84 3.23
C ARG A 587 37.11 0.44 4.59
N ARG A 588 37.58 1.40 5.39
CA ARG A 588 38.05 1.15 6.76
C ARG A 588 36.93 0.54 7.62
N VAL A 589 35.72 1.10 7.59
CA VAL A 589 34.57 0.56 8.35
C VAL A 589 34.25 -0.88 7.94
N LEU A 590 34.25 -1.17 6.64
CA LEU A 590 34.00 -2.51 6.10
C LEU A 590 35.04 -3.53 6.61
N VAL A 591 36.32 -3.16 6.54
CA VAL A 591 37.42 -4.02 7.00
C VAL A 591 37.36 -4.24 8.50
N THR A 592 37.09 -3.20 9.29
CA THR A 592 36.95 -3.31 10.75
C THR A 592 35.84 -4.31 11.14
N TYR A 593 34.69 -4.32 10.46
CA TYR A 593 33.66 -5.32 10.73
C TYR A 593 34.16 -6.76 10.53
N LEU A 594 34.98 -7.00 9.50
CA LEU A 594 35.53 -8.33 9.26
C LEU A 594 36.62 -8.69 10.28
N GLU A 595 37.37 -7.72 10.77
CA GLU A 595 38.33 -7.95 11.87
C GLU A 595 37.62 -8.32 13.18
N GLU A 596 36.50 -7.65 13.49
CA GLU A 596 35.69 -7.90 14.69
C GLU A 596 34.84 -9.18 14.59
N TYR A 597 34.49 -9.64 13.38
CA TYR A 597 33.61 -10.80 13.18
C TYR A 597 34.35 -12.08 12.80
N MET A 598 35.57 -12.01 12.27
CA MET A 598 36.32 -13.17 11.78
C MET A 598 37.69 -13.33 12.47
N GLY A 599 37.74 -14.24 13.43
CA GLY A 599 38.98 -14.66 14.09
C GLY A 599 38.78 -15.89 14.97
N ASP A 600 39.86 -16.42 15.54
CA ASP A 600 39.80 -17.64 16.37
C ASP A 600 38.91 -17.49 17.61
N PHE A 601 38.71 -16.25 18.08
CA PHE A 601 37.84 -15.92 19.21
C PHE A 601 36.39 -16.41 19.02
N ILE A 602 35.91 -16.61 17.79
CA ILE A 602 34.55 -17.11 17.55
C ILE A 602 34.37 -18.58 17.99
N PHE A 603 35.46 -19.29 18.21
CA PHE A 603 35.49 -20.68 18.65
C PHE A 603 35.89 -20.83 20.13
N ASP A 604 36.08 -19.72 20.86
CA ASP A 604 36.41 -19.77 22.28
C ASP A 604 35.21 -20.27 23.11
N SER A 605 35.41 -21.36 23.84
CA SER A 605 34.40 -21.97 24.71
C SER A 605 34.31 -21.31 26.09
N TYR A 606 35.35 -20.56 26.50
CA TYR A 606 35.39 -19.87 27.79
C TYR A 606 34.82 -18.45 27.71
N GLN A 607 34.96 -17.79 26.56
CA GLN A 607 34.35 -16.50 26.27
C GLN A 607 33.52 -16.58 24.97
N PRO A 608 32.25 -16.98 25.05
CA PRO A 608 31.39 -17.09 23.88
C PRO A 608 31.26 -15.76 23.14
N PHE A 609 31.60 -15.76 21.86
CA PHE A 609 31.50 -14.58 21.02
C PHE A 609 30.04 -14.17 20.80
N SER A 610 29.79 -12.86 20.93
CA SER A 610 28.51 -12.22 20.62
C SER A 610 28.76 -11.01 19.73
N PHE A 611 28.02 -10.88 18.65
CA PHE A 611 28.08 -9.72 17.75
C PHE A 611 27.61 -8.43 18.45
N CYS A 612 26.68 -8.56 19.40
CA CYS A 612 26.18 -7.46 20.23
C CYS A 612 25.49 -8.03 21.48
N GLN A 613 25.61 -7.33 22.61
CA GLN A 613 24.95 -7.65 23.90
C GLN A 613 24.06 -6.49 24.41
N ALA A 614 23.81 -5.48 23.56
CA ALA A 614 22.93 -4.37 23.92
C ALA A 614 21.47 -4.73 23.64
N GLY A 615 20.74 -5.15 24.67
CA GLY A 615 19.30 -5.45 24.63
C GLY A 615 18.93 -6.84 24.11
N PHE A 616 19.67 -7.39 23.15
CA PHE A 616 19.52 -8.77 22.67
C PHE A 616 20.89 -9.39 22.38
N ASP A 617 21.07 -10.64 22.80
CA ASP A 617 22.34 -11.38 22.62
C ASP A 617 22.41 -11.99 21.23
N TYR A 618 23.06 -11.28 20.31
CA TYR A 618 23.32 -11.81 18.98
C TYR A 618 24.54 -12.73 19.02
N ALA A 619 24.33 -14.03 19.16
CA ALA A 619 25.38 -15.04 19.18
C ALA A 619 25.36 -15.96 17.94
N ILE A 620 26.44 -16.72 17.73
CA ILE A 620 26.53 -17.74 16.69
C ILE A 620 25.76 -18.99 17.17
N PRO A 621 24.77 -19.50 16.41
CA PRO A 621 24.05 -20.71 16.78
C PRO A 621 24.94 -21.94 16.70
N VAL A 622 24.62 -22.95 17.50
CA VAL A 622 25.31 -24.24 17.48
C VAL A 622 25.17 -24.89 16.10
N PRO A 623 26.27 -25.40 15.49
CA PRO A 623 26.21 -26.06 14.20
C PRO A 623 25.20 -27.21 14.17
N GLY A 624 24.34 -27.21 13.15
CA GLY A 624 23.24 -28.16 13.02
C GLY A 624 22.62 -28.16 11.62
N PRO A 625 21.47 -28.83 11.44
CA PRO A 625 20.74 -28.79 10.16
C PRO A 625 20.25 -27.38 9.86
N LEU A 626 20.00 -27.07 8.59
CA LEU A 626 19.54 -25.74 8.16
C LEU A 626 18.28 -25.26 8.91
N ALA A 627 17.41 -26.19 9.30
CA ALA A 627 16.23 -25.92 10.13
C ALA A 627 16.58 -25.27 11.48
N ALA A 628 17.66 -25.71 12.14
CA ALA A 628 18.07 -25.17 13.43
C ALA A 628 18.50 -23.70 13.31
N TYR A 629 19.21 -23.34 12.25
CA TYR A 629 19.55 -21.95 11.95
C TYR A 629 18.29 -21.11 11.68
N ARG A 630 17.36 -21.64 10.87
CA ARG A 630 16.10 -20.95 10.55
C ARG A 630 15.24 -20.72 11.78
N ASP A 631 15.24 -21.65 12.73
CA ASP A 631 14.47 -21.51 13.97
C ASP A 631 15.17 -20.57 14.97
N TYR A 632 16.49 -20.56 15.04
CA TYR A 632 17.24 -19.58 15.85
C TYR A 632 17.05 -18.14 15.38
N ILE A 633 16.90 -17.92 14.07
CA ILE A 633 16.70 -16.57 13.49
C ILE A 633 15.28 -16.05 13.73
N LYS A 634 14.27 -16.91 13.92
CA LYS A 634 12.90 -16.49 14.23
C LYS A 634 12.83 -15.88 15.61
#